data_AF-A0A953SYF1-F1
#
_entry.id   AF-A0A953SYF1-F1
#
_cell.length_a   1.000
_cell.length_b   1.000
_cell.length_c   1.000
_cell.angle_alpha   90.00
_cell.angle_beta   90.00
_cell.angle_gamma   90.00
#
_symmetry.space_group_name_H-M   'P 1'
#
loop_
_entity.id
_entity.type
_entity.pdbx_description
1 polymer ?
#
loop_
_entity_poly.entity_id
_entity_poly.type
_entity_poly.pdbx_seq_one_letter_code
_entity_poly.pdbx_strand_id
1 'polypeptide(L)'
;MKKITFRLFLGILFVFSGQLIAQNAVQSIDNQMEQLLENTLLTPQDAQWAITDQNVSRVSNISHVYYRQVFNGLQIYGTESG
;
A
#
# COMPACT_ATOMS: atom_id res chain seq x y z
N MET A 1 38.64 -13.12 -0.18
CA MET A 1 37.34 -13.65 -0.70
C MET A 1 36.18 -13.41 0.27
N LYS A 2 36.22 -13.86 1.53
CA LYS A 2 35.13 -13.71 2.52
C LYS A 2 34.60 -12.26 2.72
N LYS A 3 35.47 -11.25 2.68
CA LYS A 3 35.12 -9.84 2.94
C LYS A 3 34.29 -9.19 1.82
N ILE A 4 34.51 -9.59 0.56
CA ILE A 4 33.77 -9.06 -0.59
C ILE A 4 32.38 -9.69 -0.62
N THR A 5 32.29 -11.01 -0.42
CA THR A 5 31.02 -11.73 -0.31
C THR A 5 30.16 -11.19 0.83
N PHE A 6 30.76 -10.86 1.98
CA PHE A 6 30.03 -10.26 3.11
C PHE A 6 29.47 -8.86 2.80
N ARG A 7 30.26 -8.00 2.13
CA ARG A 7 29.78 -6.67 1.70
C ARG A 7 28.63 -6.77 0.69
N LEU A 8 28.71 -7.74 -0.22
CA LEU A 8 27.70 -7.98 -1.24
C LEU A 8 26.40 -8.52 -0.61
N PHE A 9 26.53 -9.45 0.35
CA PHE A 9 25.41 -9.94 1.15
C PHE A 9 24.74 -8.83 1.96
N LEU A 10 25.54 -7.97 2.61
CA LEU A 10 25.02 -6.84 3.39
C LEU A 10 24.29 -5.83 2.49
N GLY A 11 24.83 -5.54 1.31
CA GLY A 11 24.18 -4.66 0.33
C GLY A 11 22.83 -5.20 -0.13
N ILE A 12 22.74 -6.50 -0.37
CA ILE A 12 21.49 -7.18 -0.74
C ILE A 12 20.44 -7.07 0.40
N LEU A 13 20.84 -7.29 1.66
CA LEU A 13 19.95 -7.23 2.81
C LEU A 13 19.26 -5.86 2.96
N PHE A 14 19.99 -4.77 2.71
CA PHE A 14 19.46 -3.41 2.81
C PHE A 14 18.52 -3.01 1.66
N VAL A 15 18.62 -3.64 0.48
CA VAL A 15 17.71 -3.37 -0.65
C VAL A 15 16.33 -4.00 -0.40
N PHE A 16 16.28 -5.17 0.24
CA PHE A 16 15.03 -5.90 0.45
C PHE A 16 14.19 -5.40 1.63
N SER A 17 14.79 -4.75 2.64
CA SER A 17 14.05 -4.28 3.82
C SER A 17 13.07 -3.14 3.52
N GLY A 18 13.33 -2.32 2.50
CA GLY A 18 12.45 -1.20 2.12
C GLY A 18 11.14 -1.63 1.47
N GLN A 19 11.10 -2.79 0.80
CA GLN A 19 9.90 -3.25 0.07
C GLN A 19 8.79 -3.77 1.00
N LEU A 20 9.15 -4.25 2.20
CA LEU A 20 8.18 -4.81 3.16
C LEU A 20 7.24 -3.73 3.73
N ILE A 21 7.69 -2.49 3.87
CA ILE A 21 6.90 -1.41 4.50
C ILE A 21 5.73 -0.98 3.60
N ALA A 22 5.97 -0.84 2.30
CA ALA A 22 4.94 -0.40 1.34
C ALA A 22 3.80 -1.43 1.16
N GLN A 23 4.11 -2.73 1.24
CA GLN A 23 3.11 -3.79 1.12
C GLN A 23 2.16 -3.86 2.33
N ASN A 24 2.66 -3.58 3.54
CA ASN A 24 1.84 -3.61 4.75
C ASN A 24 0.74 -2.54 4.78
N ALA A 25 0.98 -1.36 4.19
CA ALA A 25 0.00 -0.27 4.20
C ALA A 25 -1.23 -0.58 3.34
N VAL A 26 -1.03 -1.15 2.15
CA VAL A 26 -2.12 -1.55 1.22
C VAL A 26 -2.98 -2.62 1.87
N GLN A 27 -2.36 -3.63 2.48
CA GLN A 27 -3.07 -4.72 3.13
C GLN A 27 -3.92 -4.24 4.33
N SER A 28 -3.51 -3.15 5.00
CA SER A 28 -4.32 -2.54 6.06
C SER A 28 -5.60 -1.90 5.53
N ILE A 29 -5.58 -1.32 4.33
CA ILE A 29 -6.77 -0.72 3.69
C ILE A 29 -7.72 -1.82 3.24
N ASP A 30 -7.20 -2.88 2.61
CA ASP A 30 -8.02 -4.05 2.21
C ASP A 30 -8.76 -4.64 3.41
N ASN A 31 -8.06 -4.87 4.52
CA ASN A 31 -8.65 -5.39 5.75
C ASN A 31 -9.74 -4.46 6.32
N GLN A 32 -9.55 -3.13 6.25
CA GLN A 32 -10.57 -2.17 6.69
C GLN A 32 -11.81 -2.20 5.77
N MET A 33 -11.61 -2.27 4.46
CA MET A 33 -12.72 -2.39 3.51
C MET A 33 -13.49 -3.69 3.73
N GLU A 34 -12.79 -4.80 3.95
CA GLU A 34 -13.40 -6.10 4.28
C GLU A 34 -14.21 -6.03 5.57
N GLN A 35 -13.66 -5.45 6.64
CA GLN A 35 -14.41 -5.24 7.89
C GLN A 35 -15.67 -4.38 7.69
N LEU A 36 -15.62 -3.35 6.84
CA LEU A 36 -16.78 -2.51 6.56
C LEU A 36 -17.83 -3.23 5.71
N LEU A 37 -17.40 -4.11 4.79
CA LEU A 37 -18.29 -5.01 4.04
C LEU A 37 -18.99 -6.01 4.97
N GLU A 38 -18.24 -6.67 5.85
CA GLU A 38 -18.77 -7.62 6.83
C GLU A 38 -19.79 -6.97 7.76
N ASN A 39 -19.56 -5.71 8.14
CA ASN A 39 -20.48 -4.95 8.97
C ASN A 39 -21.64 -4.32 8.18
N THR A 40 -21.79 -4.59 6.88
CA THR A 40 -22.84 -4.01 6.01
C THR A 40 -22.81 -2.48 5.94
N LEU A 41 -21.67 -1.87 6.27
CA LEU A 41 -21.46 -0.41 6.18
C LEU A 41 -21.07 0.02 4.77
N LEU A 42 -20.53 -0.90 3.97
CA LEU A 42 -20.23 -0.72 2.55
C LEU A 42 -20.91 -1.82 1.72
N THR A 43 -21.24 -1.50 0.47
CA THR A 43 -21.57 -2.53 -0.52
C THR A 43 -20.30 -3.07 -1.18
N PRO A 44 -20.33 -4.27 -1.78
CA PRO A 44 -19.20 -4.81 -2.54
C PRO A 44 -18.67 -3.85 -3.61
N GLN A 45 -19.55 -3.03 -4.21
CA GLN A 45 -19.20 -2.01 -5.18
C GLN A 45 -18.48 -0.81 -4.57
N ASP A 46 -18.79 -0.45 -3.32
CA ASP A 46 -18.13 0.67 -2.62
C ASP A 46 -16.70 0.30 -2.19
N ALA A 47 -16.46 -0.99 -1.92
CA ALA A 47 -15.15 -1.51 -1.55
C ALA A 47 -14.22 -1.77 -2.76
N GLN A 48 -14.62 -1.39 -3.98
CA GLN A 48 -13.75 -1.44 -5.14
C GLN A 48 -12.96 -0.13 -5.27
N TRP A 49 -11.64 -0.22 -5.26
CA TRP A 49 -10.76 0.93 -5.31
C TRP A 49 -9.48 0.64 -6.09
N ALA A 50 -8.81 1.69 -6.54
CA ALA A 50 -7.51 1.62 -7.19
C ALA A 50 -6.53 2.59 -6.54
N ILE A 51 -5.30 2.14 -6.31
CA ILE A 51 -4.20 3.00 -5.88
C ILE A 51 -3.87 3.97 -7.01
N THR A 52 -3.83 5.26 -6.68
CA THR A 52 -3.47 6.34 -7.60
C THR A 52 -2.06 6.89 -7.32
N ASP A 53 -1.65 6.90 -6.05
CA ASP A 53 -0.28 7.23 -5.65
C ASP A 53 0.08 6.54 -4.32
N GLN A 54 1.37 6.25 -4.13
CA GLN A 54 1.89 5.69 -2.90
C GLN A 54 3.28 6.23 -2.63
N ASN A 55 3.49 6.78 -1.44
CA ASN A 55 4.82 7.20 -1.02
C ASN A 55 5.05 6.98 0.48
N VAL A 56 6.33 6.95 0.86
CA VAL A 56 6.72 6.96 2.27
C VAL A 56 7.48 8.26 2.52
N SER A 57 6.97 9.06 3.45
CA SER A 57 7.62 10.31 3.86
C SER A 57 8.99 10.01 4.45
N ARG A 58 10.05 10.59 3.89
CA ARG A 58 11.41 10.44 4.44
C ARG A 58 11.60 11.10 5.80
N VAL A 59 10.77 12.11 6.10
CA VAL A 59 10.89 12.90 7.32
C VAL A 59 10.19 12.21 8.49
N SER A 60 8.99 11.70 8.26
CA SER A 60 8.14 11.09 9.30
C SER A 60 8.07 9.57 9.24
N ASN A 61 8.59 8.95 8.17
CA ASN A 61 8.46 7.52 7.88
C ASN A 61 7.00 7.02 7.81
N ILE A 62 6.06 7.93 7.53
CA ILE A 62 4.64 7.62 7.35
C ILE A 62 4.41 7.18 5.91
N SER A 63 3.66 6.09 5.74
CA SER A 63 3.19 5.62 4.44
C SER A 63 1.89 6.33 4.08
N HIS A 64 1.91 7.10 3.00
CA HIS A 64 0.73 7.71 2.40
C HIS A 64 0.29 6.85 1.21
N VAL A 65 -0.98 6.44 1.22
CA VAL A 65 -1.59 5.68 0.13
C VAL A 65 -2.83 6.44 -0.32
N TYR A 66 -2.80 6.90 -1.56
CA TYR A 66 -3.91 7.61 -2.18
C TYR A 66 -4.67 6.65 -3.08
N TYR A 67 -5.96 6.52 -2.86
CA TYR A 67 -6.81 5.63 -3.64
C TYR A 67 -8.07 6.34 -4.10
N ARG A 68 -8.67 5.78 -5.15
CA ARG A 68 -9.90 6.28 -5.76
C ARG A 68 -10.89 5.14 -5.91
N GLN A 69 -12.18 5.43 -5.73
CA GLN A 69 -13.23 4.45 -5.95
C GLN A 69 -13.27 4.03 -7.43
N VAL A 70 -13.54 2.76 -7.65
CA VAL A 70 -13.71 2.16 -8.97
C VAL A 70 -15.12 1.61 -9.08
N PHE A 71 -15.85 2.00 -10.12
CA PHE A 71 -17.17 1.45 -10.44
C PHE A 71 -17.14 0.85 -11.83
N ASN A 72 -17.39 -0.46 -11.94
CA ASN A 72 -17.29 -1.22 -13.19
C ASN A 72 -15.96 -1.00 -13.94
N GLY A 73 -14.85 -0.91 -13.21
CA GLY A 73 -13.51 -0.67 -13.78
C GLY A 73 -13.21 0.78 -14.14
N LEU A 74 -14.16 1.71 -13.93
CA LEU A 74 -13.98 3.14 -14.16
C LEU A 74 -13.66 3.85 -12.85
N GLN A 75 -12.60 4.66 -12.88
CA GLN A 75 -12.19 5.49 -11.76
C GLN A 75 -13.15 6.68 -11.59
N ILE A 76 -13.69 6.88 -10.39
CA ILE A 76 -14.60 7.99 -10.08
C ILE A 76 -13.79 9.18 -9.55
N TYR A 77 -13.62 10.22 -10.35
CA TYR A 77 -12.91 11.44 -9.94
C TYR A 77 -13.62 12.19 -8.81
N GLY A 78 -12.85 12.80 -7.90
CA GLY A 78 -13.39 13.49 -6.71
C GLY A 78 -13.71 12.56 -5.54
N THR A 79 -13.39 11.27 -5.65
CA THR A 79 -13.44 10.28 -4.55
C THR A 79 -12.04 9.93 -4.03
N GLU A 80 -11.04 10.77 -4.34
CA GLU A 80 -9.70 10.53 -3.81
C GLU A 80 -9.72 10.67 -2.28
N SER A 81 -9.31 9.61 -1.58
CA SER A 81 -9.02 9.64 -0.15
C SER A 81 -7.52 9.54 0.04
N GLY A 82 -6.98 10.45 0.87
CA GLY A 82 -5.55 10.61 1.12
C GLY A 82 -5.25 11.21 2.48
#